data_AF-A0A969IMU5-F1
#
_entry.id   AF-A0A969IMU5-F1
#
_cell.length_a   1.000
_cell.length_b   1.000
_cell.length_c   1.000
_cell.angle_alpha   90.00
_cell.angle_beta   90.00
_cell.angle_gamma   90.00
#
_symmetry.space_group_name_H-M   'P 1'
#
loop_
_entity.id
_entity.type
_entity.pdbx_description
1 polymer ?
#
loop_
_entity_poly.entity_id
_entity_poly.type
_entity_poly.pdbx_seq_one_letter_code
_entity_poly.pdbx_strand_id
1 'polypeptide(L)'
;MALPRFPNLAGRYAEGTYYPCLLPSTLFGFTVDCVWVFELYPKGPDLTTLVAASLFSKEQVARHDFAAKAERYYQRVDTIVPEDNEAVERQQQGLCLPVGLSGKFTHMETLCHAFDNWVLDQMVSS
;
A
#
# COMPACT_ATOMS: atom_id res chain seq x y z
N MET A 1 8.82 21.84 3.22
CA MET A 1 8.12 22.16 1.96
C MET A 1 8.13 20.91 1.09
N ALA A 2 6.98 20.49 0.55
CA ALA A 2 6.83 19.31 -0.30
C ALA A 2 7.47 19.50 -1.71
N LEU A 3 7.55 18.43 -2.50
CA LEU A 3 7.87 18.51 -3.92
C LEU A 3 6.73 19.19 -4.70
N PRO A 4 7.02 19.78 -5.88
CA PRO A 4 5.98 20.36 -6.72
C PRO A 4 4.95 19.32 -7.13
N ARG A 5 3.68 19.73 -7.19
CA ARG A 5 2.58 18.89 -7.68
C ARG A 5 2.75 18.56 -9.16
N PHE A 6 2.24 17.40 -9.59
CA PHE A 6 2.16 17.05 -11.00
C PHE A 6 1.30 18.07 -11.78
N PRO A 7 1.72 18.47 -12.98
CA PRO A 7 0.95 19.38 -13.81
C PRO A 7 -0.35 18.71 -14.27
N ASN A 8 -1.38 19.51 -14.53
CA ASN A 8 -2.66 19.08 -15.13
C ASN A 8 -3.51 18.12 -14.28
N LEU A 9 -3.21 17.94 -12.98
CA LEU A 9 -4.15 17.30 -12.07
C LEU A 9 -5.43 18.17 -11.98
N ALA A 10 -6.59 17.52 -12.10
CA ALA A 10 -7.88 18.18 -12.10
C ALA A 10 -8.91 17.43 -11.24
N GLY A 11 -9.90 18.16 -10.75
CA GLY A 11 -10.95 17.62 -9.88
C GLY A 11 -10.37 16.93 -8.64
N ARG A 12 -10.97 15.80 -8.25
CA ARG A 12 -10.58 15.05 -7.04
C ARG A 12 -9.09 14.66 -6.99
N TYR A 13 -8.45 14.49 -8.14
CA TYR A 13 -7.03 14.09 -8.20
C TYR A 13 -6.08 15.23 -7.84
N ALA A 14 -6.55 16.48 -7.81
CA ALA A 14 -5.78 17.62 -7.34
C ALA A 14 -5.86 17.84 -5.82
N GLU A 15 -6.66 17.06 -5.09
CA GLU A 15 -6.98 17.31 -3.67
C GLU A 15 -6.66 16.12 -2.76
N GLY A 16 -6.36 14.95 -3.32
CA GLY A 16 -6.20 13.74 -2.53
C GLY A 16 -5.18 12.75 -3.07
N THR A 17 -5.28 11.52 -2.58
CA THR A 17 -4.49 10.39 -3.06
C THR A 17 -5.45 9.33 -3.59
N TYR A 18 -5.08 8.71 -4.71
CA TYR A 18 -5.82 7.60 -5.29
C TYR A 18 -5.05 6.29 -5.07
N TYR A 19 -5.72 5.30 -4.47
CA TYR A 19 -5.12 4.04 -4.04
C TYR A 19 -5.69 2.82 -4.80
N PRO A 20 -5.34 2.60 -6.06
CA PRO A 20 -5.75 1.39 -6.76
C PRO A 20 -4.89 0.20 -6.32
N CYS A 21 -5.55 -0.93 -6.05
CA CYS A 21 -4.91 -2.23 -5.93
C CYS A 21 -4.94 -2.93 -7.29
N LEU A 22 -3.77 -3.32 -7.80
CA LEU A 22 -3.66 -4.28 -8.88
C LEU A 22 -3.46 -5.66 -8.25
N LEU A 23 -4.56 -6.42 -8.19
CA LEU A 23 -4.59 -7.75 -7.57
C LEU A 23 -3.70 -8.73 -8.37
N PRO A 24 -3.00 -9.67 -7.69
CA PRO A 24 -3.09 -9.95 -6.26
C PRO A 24 -2.16 -9.14 -5.35
N SER A 25 -1.15 -8.44 -5.88
CA SER A 25 0.05 -8.16 -5.09
C SER A 25 0.65 -6.77 -5.24
N THR A 26 -0.02 -5.83 -5.91
CA THR A 26 0.51 -4.46 -6.06
C THR A 26 -0.49 -3.43 -5.58
N LEU A 27 -0.06 -2.54 -4.69
CA LEU A 27 -0.81 -1.37 -4.25
C LEU A 27 -0.08 -0.11 -4.70
N PHE A 28 -0.80 0.81 -5.33
CA PHE A 28 -0.28 2.12 -5.66
C PHE A 28 -0.87 3.19 -4.74
N GLY A 29 -0.08 4.21 -4.44
CA GLY A 29 -0.57 5.49 -3.94
C GLY A 29 -0.19 6.61 -4.88
N PHE A 30 -1.14 7.02 -5.72
CA PHE A 30 -1.01 8.17 -6.62
C PHE A 30 -1.33 9.44 -5.84
N THR A 31 -0.29 10.11 -5.33
CA THR A 31 -0.43 11.41 -4.65
C THR A 31 -0.34 12.54 -5.67
N VAL A 32 -0.50 13.77 -5.17
CA VAL A 32 -0.43 14.98 -6.00
C VAL A 32 0.98 15.31 -6.50
N ASP A 33 2.02 14.70 -5.92
CA ASP A 33 3.43 15.09 -6.09
C ASP A 33 4.40 13.90 -6.16
N CYS A 34 3.97 12.67 -5.89
CA CYS A 34 4.73 11.47 -6.15
C CYS A 34 3.78 10.27 -6.37
N VAL A 35 4.35 9.13 -6.73
CA VAL A 35 3.65 7.86 -6.65
C VAL A 35 4.45 6.96 -5.73
N TRP A 36 3.80 6.26 -4.82
CA TRP A 36 4.44 5.15 -4.11
C TRP A 36 3.80 3.83 -4.49
N VAL A 37 4.58 2.76 -4.40
CA VAL A 37 4.17 1.40 -4.79
C VAL A 37 4.60 0.45 -3.69
N PHE A 38 3.68 -0.42 -3.28
CA PHE A 38 4.00 -1.61 -2.49
C PHE A 38 3.78 -2.85 -3.36
N GLU A 39 4.85 -3.63 -3.50
CA GLU A 39 4.82 -4.92 -4.18
C GLU A 39 4.97 -6.03 -3.13
N LEU A 40 4.08 -7.00 -3.19
CA LEU A 40 4.06 -8.14 -2.27
C LEU A 40 4.54 -9.39 -3.01
N TYR A 41 5.55 -10.04 -2.45
CA TYR A 41 6.13 -11.27 -2.98
C TYR A 41 5.97 -12.40 -1.95
N PRO A 42 4.90 -13.22 -2.06
CA PRO A 42 4.71 -14.36 -1.18
C PRO A 42 5.90 -15.32 -1.22
N LYS A 43 6.37 -15.76 -0.06
CA LYS A 43 7.47 -16.73 0.11
C LYS A 43 7.00 -18.04 0.71
N GLY A 44 5.78 -18.06 1.24
CA GLY A 44 5.14 -19.20 1.87
C GLY A 44 3.75 -18.78 2.39
N PRO A 45 3.04 -19.68 3.09
CA PRO A 45 1.73 -19.38 3.66
C PRO A 45 1.77 -18.32 4.77
N ASP A 46 2.93 -18.12 5.42
CA ASP A 46 3.12 -17.26 6.59
C ASP A 46 4.22 -16.21 6.40
N LEU A 47 4.75 -16.06 5.18
CA LEU A 47 5.84 -15.14 4.89
C LEU A 47 5.66 -14.43 3.55
N THR A 48 5.77 -13.10 3.57
CA THR A 48 5.73 -12.24 2.39
C THR A 48 6.88 -11.24 2.44
N THR A 49 7.55 -11.02 1.32
CA THR A 49 8.48 -9.89 1.16
C THR A 49 7.71 -8.70 0.61
N LEU A 50 7.69 -7.58 1.33
CA LEU A 50 7.19 -6.30 0.85
C LEU A 50 8.34 -5.48 0.26
N VAL A 51 8.16 -4.97 -0.96
CA VAL A 51 9.06 -3.99 -1.58
C VAL A 51 8.33 -2.65 -1.66
N ALA A 52 8.90 -1.62 -1.07
CA ALA A 52 8.39 -0.26 -1.13
C ALA A 52 9.20 0.59 -2.09
N ALA A 53 8.54 1.21 -3.05
CA ALA A 53 9.16 2.10 -4.02
C ALA A 53 8.47 3.48 -4.01
N SER A 54 9.26 4.53 -4.20
CA SER A 54 8.77 5.88 -4.46
C SER A 54 9.21 6.32 -5.86
N LEU A 55 8.26 6.80 -6.64
CA LEU A 55 8.43 7.23 -8.02
C LEU A 55 8.21 8.74 -8.08
N PHE A 56 9.19 9.43 -8.66
CA PHE A 56 9.19 10.88 -8.85
C PHE A 56 9.37 11.20 -10.34
N SER A 57 8.87 12.35 -10.77
CA SER A 57 9.08 12.78 -12.16
C SER A 57 10.56 13.09 -12.41
N LYS A 58 11.00 12.97 -13.66
CA LYS A 58 12.40 13.27 -14.03
C LYS A 58 12.77 14.72 -13.67
N GLU A 59 11.82 15.64 -13.83
CA GLU A 59 11.97 17.06 -13.50
C GLU A 59 12.14 17.27 -12.00
N GLN A 60 11.42 16.51 -11.17
CA GLN A 60 11.57 16.56 -9.72
C GLN A 60 12.96 16.04 -9.29
N VAL A 61 13.39 14.92 -9.86
CA VAL A 61 14.70 14.30 -9.56
C VAL A 61 15.85 15.23 -9.95
N ALA A 62 15.71 16.01 -11.03
CA ALA A 62 16.72 16.95 -11.50
C ALA A 62 16.90 18.20 -10.60
N ARG A 63 16.05 18.40 -9.59
CA ARG A 63 16.14 19.58 -8.71
C ARG A 63 17.29 19.45 -7.72
N HIS A 64 17.97 20.56 -7.45
CA HIS A 64 19.06 20.62 -6.45
C HIS A 64 18.59 20.29 -5.02
N ASP A 65 17.32 20.53 -4.71
CA ASP A 65 16.72 20.27 -3.40
C ASP A 65 16.01 18.90 -3.31
N PHE A 66 16.10 18.07 -4.36
CA PHE A 66 15.38 16.81 -4.45
C PHE A 66 15.71 15.86 -3.29
N ALA A 67 16.99 15.53 -3.10
CA ALA A 67 17.41 14.54 -2.09
C ALA A 67 16.92 14.90 -0.68
N ALA A 68 17.09 16.17 -0.28
CA ALA A 68 16.65 16.66 1.02
C ALA A 68 15.12 16.64 1.20
N LYS A 69 14.36 16.77 0.10
CA LYS A 69 12.89 16.70 0.13
C LYS A 69 12.38 15.26 0.08
N ALA A 70 12.99 14.41 -0.76
CA ALA A 70 12.64 13.00 -0.94
C ALA A 70 12.77 12.20 0.36
N GLU A 71 13.75 12.55 1.19
CA GLU A 71 13.97 11.96 2.52
C GLU A 71 12.70 11.90 3.37
N ARG A 72 11.85 12.94 3.32
CA ARG A 72 10.60 12.98 4.09
C ARG A 72 9.58 11.94 3.62
N TYR A 73 9.61 11.59 2.33
CA TYR A 73 8.74 10.57 1.76
C TYR A 73 9.22 9.18 2.20
N TYR A 74 10.53 8.96 2.24
CA TYR A 74 11.12 7.70 2.73
C TYR A 74 10.84 7.50 4.23
N GLN A 75 11.07 8.54 5.05
CA GLN A 75 10.78 8.51 6.49
C GLN A 75 9.33 8.15 6.81
N ARG A 76 8.39 8.61 5.97
CA ARG A 76 6.97 8.23 6.12
C ARG A 76 6.79 6.73 5.92
N VAL A 77 7.40 6.16 4.89
CA VAL A 77 7.35 4.71 4.62
C VAL A 77 8.02 3.93 5.75
N ASP A 78 9.19 4.40 6.21
CA ASP A 78 9.94 3.79 7.31
C ASP A 78 9.19 3.83 8.66
N THR A 79 8.18 4.69 8.78
CA THR A 79 7.31 4.75 9.96
C THR A 79 6.09 3.83 9.81
N ILE A 80 5.38 3.90 8.68
CA ILE A 80 4.10 3.19 8.53
C ILE A 80 4.27 1.69 8.28
N VAL A 81 5.31 1.27 7.55
CA VAL A 81 5.48 -0.14 7.19
C VAL A 81 5.75 -1.02 8.42
N PRO A 82 6.59 -0.62 9.38
CA PRO A 82 6.73 -1.36 10.62
C PRO A 82 5.44 -1.46 11.45
N GLU A 83 4.63 -0.39 11.49
CA GLU A 83 3.34 -0.39 12.19
C GLU A 83 2.36 -1.40 11.58
N ASP A 84 2.28 -1.45 10.25
CA ASP A 84 1.45 -2.41 9.52
C ASP A 84 1.97 -3.85 9.71
N ASN A 85 3.29 -4.07 9.67
CA ASN A 85 3.89 -5.38 9.91
C ASN A 85 3.54 -5.91 11.30
N GLU A 86 3.65 -5.07 12.34
CA GLU A 86 3.30 -5.46 13.72
C GLU A 86 1.83 -5.90 13.83
N ALA A 87 0.92 -5.19 13.14
CA ALA A 87 -0.50 -5.54 13.12
C ALA A 87 -0.74 -6.88 12.39
N VAL A 88 -0.17 -7.05 11.20
CA VAL A 88 -0.35 -8.26 10.37
C VAL A 88 0.28 -9.49 11.03
N GLU A 89 1.46 -9.37 11.64
CA GLU A 89 2.09 -10.47 12.36
C GLU A 89 1.25 -10.95 13.55
N ARG A 90 0.67 -10.02 14.31
CA ARG A 90 -0.26 -10.36 15.40
C ARG A 90 -1.53 -11.02 14.90
N GLN A 91 -2.08 -10.53 13.78
CA GLN A 91 -3.24 -11.15 13.14
C GLN A 91 -2.91 -12.59 12.71
N GLN A 92 -1.76 -12.82 12.07
CA GLN A 92 -1.31 -14.15 11.68
C GLN A 92 -1.15 -15.08 12.89
N GLN A 93 -0.51 -14.60 13.96
CA GLN A 93 -0.38 -15.36 15.21
C GLN A 93 -1.74 -15.76 15.79
N GLY A 94 -2.71 -14.83 15.79
CA GLY A 94 -4.07 -15.09 16.26
C GLY A 94 -4.81 -16.13 15.41
N LEU A 95 -4.66 -16.07 14.08
CA LEU A 95 -5.25 -17.04 13.15
C LEU A 95 -4.66 -18.46 13.30
N CYS A 96 -3.41 -18.57 13.74
CA CYS A 96 -2.76 -19.86 14.00
C CYS A 96 -3.16 -20.52 15.34
N LEU A 97 -3.94 -19.84 16.20
CA LEU A 97 -4.40 -20.44 17.47
C LEU A 97 -5.52 -21.47 17.24
N PRO A 98 -5.68 -22.48 18.13
CA PRO A 98 -6.74 -23.49 18.00
C PRO A 98 -8.18 -22.93 17.99
N VAL A 99 -8.35 -21.71 18.49
CA VAL A 99 -9.62 -20.98 18.52
C VAL A 99 -9.64 -19.79 17.54
N GLY A 100 -8.71 -19.76 16.59
CA GLY A 100 -8.66 -18.75 15.54
C GLY A 100 -9.93 -18.82 14.70
N LEU A 101 -10.87 -17.92 14.98
CA LEU A 101 -12.13 -17.81 14.24
C LEU A 101 -12.03 -16.62 13.28
N SER A 102 -12.58 -16.79 12.08
CA SER A 102 -12.81 -15.67 11.17
C SER A 102 -13.71 -14.63 11.85
N GLY A 103 -13.19 -13.42 12.01
CA GLY A 103 -13.94 -12.28 12.52
C GLY A 103 -15.03 -11.82 11.55
N LYS A 104 -15.89 -10.92 12.02
CA LYS A 104 -16.83 -10.21 11.15
C LYS A 104 -16.23 -8.88 10.72
N PHE A 105 -16.35 -8.57 9.44
CA PHE A 105 -16.01 -7.24 8.93
C PHE A 105 -16.96 -6.17 9.47
N THR A 106 -16.41 -4.99 9.70
CA THR A 106 -17.12 -3.75 9.96
C THR A 106 -17.54 -3.09 8.64
N HIS A 107 -18.41 -2.08 8.74
CA HIS A 107 -18.82 -1.28 7.58
C HIS A 107 -17.66 -0.49 6.93
N MET A 108 -16.51 -0.38 7.58
CA MET A 108 -15.31 0.29 7.06
C MET A 108 -14.40 -0.63 6.25
N GLU A 109 -14.56 -1.95 6.38
CA GLU A 109 -13.68 -2.97 5.77
C GLU A 109 -14.23 -3.52 4.46
N THR A 110 -14.98 -2.70 3.72
CA THR A 110 -15.62 -3.11 2.46
C THR A 110 -14.61 -3.59 1.41
N LEU A 111 -13.42 -3.00 1.36
CA LEU A 111 -12.35 -3.43 0.46
C LEU A 111 -11.70 -4.75 0.90
N CYS A 112 -11.53 -4.99 2.20
CA CYS A 112 -11.04 -6.28 2.71
C CYS A 112 -12.02 -7.39 2.35
N HIS A 113 -13.31 -7.16 2.59
CA HIS A 113 -14.37 -8.10 2.20
C HIS A 113 -14.41 -8.35 0.69
N ALA A 114 -14.22 -7.31 -0.14
CA ALA A 114 -14.16 -7.47 -1.59
C ALA A 114 -12.92 -8.28 -2.03
N PHE A 115 -11.77 -8.07 -1.40
CA PHE A 115 -10.55 -8.84 -1.67
C PHE A 115 -10.72 -10.32 -1.29
N ASP A 116 -11.28 -10.62 -0.11
CA ASP A 116 -11.55 -12.01 0.31
C ASP A 116 -12.46 -12.74 -0.68
N ASN A 117 -13.54 -12.09 -1.13
CA ASN A 117 -14.41 -12.67 -2.15
C ASN A 117 -13.69 -12.87 -3.49
N TRP A 118 -12.85 -11.92 -3.91
CA TRP A 118 -12.04 -12.08 -5.11
C TRP A 118 -11.10 -13.29 -4.99
N VAL A 119 -10.47 -13.52 -3.83
CA VAL A 119 -9.63 -14.70 -3.59
C VAL A 119 -10.46 -15.99 -3.70
N LEU A 120 -11.65 -16.03 -3.10
CA LEU A 120 -12.56 -17.16 -3.22
C LEU A 120 -12.92 -17.45 -4.69
N ASP A 121 -13.22 -16.40 -5.46
CA ASP A 121 -13.53 -16.55 -6.89
C ASP A 121 -12.35 -17.15 -7.66
N GLN A 122 -11.11 -16.80 -7.32
CA GLN A 122 -9.92 -17.38 -7.96
C GLN A 122 -9.70 -18.86 -7.57
N MET A 123 -10.13 -19.27 -6.37
CA MET A 123 -9.91 -20.63 -5.88
C MET A 123 -11.03 -21.62 -6.28
N VAL A 124 -12.28 -21.16 -6.29
CA VAL A 124 -13.46 -22.01 -6.49
C VAL A 124 -13.85 -22.13 -7.97
N SER A 125 -13.40 -21.21 -8.83
CA SER A 125 -13.68 -21.25 -10.28
C SER A 125 -12.78 -22.22 -11.06
N SER A 126 -12.11 -23.16 -10.38
CA SER A 126 -11.26 -24.21 -10.97
C SER A 126 -11.99 -25.55 -11.08
#